data_AF-A0A538C5Y4-F1
#
_entry.id   AF-A0A538C5Y4-F1
#
_cell.length_a   1.000
_cell.length_b   1.000
_cell.length_c   1.000
_cell.angle_alpha   90.00
_cell.angle_beta   90.00
_cell.angle_gamma   90.00
#
_symmetry.space_group_name_H-M   'P 1'
#
loop_
_entity.id
_entity.type
_entity.pdbx_description
1 polymer ?
#
loop_
_entity_poly.entity_id
_entity_poly.type
_entity_poly.pdbx_seq_one_letter_code
_entity_poly.pdbx_strand_id
1 'polypeptide(L)'
;MPDEDLDRLSTRELHDRAVRRAEKHLDVKFFWSLLQMIPAAETASGDLGEAEFDIQSSKGLISAAVHSGDGALGEALRPFFIDYLRKHPRA
;
A
#
# COMPACT_ATOMS: atom_id res chain seq x y z
N MET A 1 19.53 10.50 21.52
CA MET A 1 18.74 11.26 20.55
C MET A 1 18.67 10.42 19.28
N PRO A 2 17.57 9.71 19.00
CA PRO A 2 17.50 8.88 17.80
C PRO A 2 17.09 9.67 16.53
N ASP A 3 16.39 10.79 16.65
CA ASP A 3 15.90 11.56 15.50
C ASP A 3 16.98 12.41 14.80
N GLU A 4 17.96 12.95 15.55
CA GLU A 4 19.03 13.81 15.01
C GLU A 4 19.93 13.11 13.97
N ASP A 5 19.95 11.77 13.95
CA ASP A 5 20.68 10.99 12.95
C ASP A 5 19.88 10.74 11.68
N LEU A 6 18.54 10.77 11.74
CA LEU A 6 17.69 10.50 10.56
C LEU A 6 17.76 11.63 9.55
N ASP A 7 17.76 12.88 10.01
CA ASP A 7 17.84 14.08 9.16
C ASP A 7 19.17 14.19 8.39
N ARG A 8 20.19 13.44 8.82
CA ARG A 8 21.50 13.37 8.15
C ARG A 8 21.58 12.28 7.08
N LEU A 9 20.59 11.39 7.04
CA LEU A 9 20.57 10.30 6.08
C LEU A 9 20.09 10.81 4.71
N SER A 10 20.62 10.20 3.65
CA SER A 10 20.06 10.41 2.32
C SER A 10 18.62 9.89 2.23
N THR A 11 17.81 10.46 1.34
CA THR A 11 16.44 9.98 1.07
C THR A 11 16.40 8.49 0.72
N ARG A 12 17.41 7.98 0.00
CA ARG A 12 17.53 6.55 -0.33
C ARG A 12 17.74 5.68 0.91
N GLU A 13 18.61 6.12 1.81
CA GLU A 13 18.88 5.42 3.06
C GLU A 13 17.64 5.41 3.97
N LEU A 14 16.90 6.53 4.02
CA LEU A 14 15.62 6.62 4.72
C LEU A 14 14.57 5.67 4.14
N HIS A 15 14.41 5.68 2.81
CA HIS A 15 13.51 4.78 2.09
C HIS A 15 13.83 3.32 2.40
N ASP A 16 15.09 2.91 2.22
CA ASP A 16 15.50 1.51 2.40
C ASP A 16 15.32 1.04 3.85
N ARG A 17 15.57 1.92 4.84
CA ARG A 17 15.31 1.61 6.26
C ARG A 17 13.82 1.49 6.54
N ALA A 18 13.00 2.42 6.03
CA ALA A 18 11.55 2.41 6.23
C ALA A 18 10.91 1.17 5.60
N VAL A 19 11.25 0.85 4.35
CA VAL A 19 10.75 -0.34 3.63
C VAL A 19 11.18 -1.62 4.32
N ARG A 20 12.47 -1.81 4.64
CA ARG A 20 12.95 -3.01 5.36
C ARG A 20 12.25 -3.20 6.71
N ARG A 21 11.99 -2.11 7.43
CA ARG A 21 11.27 -2.15 8.71
C ARG A 21 9.81 -2.54 8.51
N ALA A 22 9.14 -2.05 7.47
CA ALA A 22 7.77 -2.39 7.15
C ALA A 22 7.64 -3.84 6.66
N GLU A 23 8.54 -4.32 5.79
CA GLU A 23 8.57 -5.71 5.31
C GLU A 23 8.74 -6.71 6.45
N LYS A 24 9.73 -6.48 7.33
CA LYS A 24 10.00 -7.35 8.48
C LYS A 24 8.79 -7.51 9.41
N HIS A 25 7.92 -6.51 9.44
CA HIS A 25 6.74 -6.47 10.31
C HIS A 25 5.42 -6.69 9.55
N LEU A 26 5.46 -6.94 8.24
CA LEU A 26 4.29 -7.06 7.38
C LEU A 26 3.33 -5.87 7.55
N ASP A 27 3.87 -4.65 7.59
CA ASP A 27 3.12 -3.42 7.86
C ASP A 27 2.38 -2.93 6.60
N VAL A 28 1.24 -3.57 6.31
CA VAL A 28 0.37 -3.22 5.17
C VAL A 28 -0.12 -1.78 5.26
N LYS A 29 -0.32 -1.24 6.48
CA LYS A 29 -0.79 0.12 6.69
C LYS A 29 0.25 1.16 6.27
N PHE A 30 1.53 0.91 6.55
CA PHE A 30 2.63 1.76 6.07
C PHE A 30 2.64 1.84 4.54
N PHE A 31 2.62 0.69 3.84
CA PHE A 31 2.63 0.67 2.38
C PHE A 31 1.39 1.34 1.78
N TRP A 32 0.22 1.13 2.38
CA TRP A 32 -1.00 1.83 1.99
C TRP A 32 -0.86 3.35 2.12
N SER A 33 -0.32 3.82 3.24
CA SER A 33 -0.11 5.26 3.49
C SER A 33 0.93 5.85 2.53
N LEU A 34 2.00 5.12 2.23
CA LEU A 34 3.04 5.52 1.28
C LEU A 34 2.44 5.69 -0.12
N LEU A 35 1.65 4.71 -0.58
CA LEU A 35 0.93 4.80 -1.85
C LEU A 35 0.05 6.05 -1.90
N GLN A 36 -0.73 6.34 -0.86
CA GLN A 36 -1.61 7.53 -0.82
C GLN A 36 -0.85 8.86 -0.92
N MET A 37 0.42 8.93 -0.49
CA MET A 37 1.22 10.16 -0.51
C MET A 37 1.87 10.45 -1.88
N ILE A 38 2.08 9.43 -2.71
CA ILE A 38 2.75 9.57 -4.02
C ILE A 38 2.13 10.68 -4.91
N PRO A 39 0.79 10.79 -5.10
CA PRO A 39 0.20 11.80 -5.99
C PRO A 39 0.50 13.23 -5.54
N ALA A 40 0.48 13.46 -4.22
CA ALA A 40 0.83 14.75 -3.65
C ALA A 40 2.33 15.06 -3.84
N ALA A 41 3.19 14.05 -3.76
CA ALA A 41 4.63 14.19 -3.99
C ALA A 41 4.97 14.41 -5.48
N GLU A 42 4.27 13.74 -6.40
CA GLU A 42 4.38 13.91 -7.87
C GLU A 42 3.95 15.32 -8.27
N THR A 43 2.78 15.77 -7.78
CA THR A 43 2.29 17.13 -7.97
C THR A 43 3.29 18.17 -7.46
N ALA A 44 3.90 17.95 -6.29
CA ALA A 44 4.89 18.86 -5.72
C ALA A 44 6.23 18.85 -6.47
N SER A 45 6.56 17.74 -7.13
CA SER A 45 7.82 17.56 -7.89
C SER A 45 7.70 18.00 -9.35
N GLY A 46 6.49 18.32 -9.83
CA GLY A 46 6.22 18.77 -11.19
C GLY A 46 6.29 17.67 -12.26
N ASP A 47 6.33 16.40 -11.83
CA ASP A 47 6.43 15.22 -12.70
C ASP A 47 5.04 14.59 -12.84
N LEU A 48 4.23 15.14 -13.74
CA LEU A 48 2.83 14.73 -13.97
C LEU A 48 2.65 13.84 -15.21
N GLY A 49 3.74 13.27 -15.75
CA GLY A 49 3.74 12.57 -17.04
C GLY A 49 3.64 11.05 -16.92
N GLU A 50 2.47 10.49 -17.25
CA GLU A 50 2.20 9.06 -17.51
C GLU A 50 2.19 8.07 -16.32
N ALA A 51 2.94 8.28 -15.23
CA ALA A 51 2.94 7.37 -14.08
C ALA A 51 1.64 7.40 -13.24
N GLU A 52 0.96 8.54 -13.23
CA GLU A 52 -0.24 8.79 -12.41
C GLU A 52 -1.40 7.82 -12.76
N PHE A 53 -1.62 7.52 -14.06
CA PHE A 53 -2.76 6.69 -14.48
C PHE A 53 -2.61 5.23 -14.01
N ASP A 54 -1.40 4.67 -14.10
CA ASP A 54 -1.12 3.29 -13.72
C ASP A 54 -1.14 3.11 -12.19
N ILE A 55 -0.61 4.11 -11.47
CA ILE A 55 -0.63 4.13 -10.00
C ILE A 55 -2.05 4.31 -9.44
N GLN A 56 -2.87 5.18 -10.03
CA GLN A 56 -4.26 5.36 -9.59
C GLN A 56 -5.12 4.12 -9.88
N SER A 57 -4.90 3.47 -11.03
CA SER A 57 -5.56 2.21 -11.40
C SER A 57 -5.24 1.08 -10.41
N SER A 58 -3.95 0.86 -10.12
CA SER A 58 -3.51 -0.17 -9.18
C SER A 58 -3.95 0.09 -7.74
N LYS A 59 -3.96 1.34 -7.27
CA LYS A 59 -4.56 1.73 -5.97
C LYS A 59 -6.06 1.45 -5.91
N GLY A 60 -6.79 1.74 -6.99
CA GLY A 60 -8.22 1.45 -7.09
C GLY A 60 -8.50 -0.03 -6.87
N LEU A 61 -7.70 -0.90 -7.48
CA LEU A 61 -7.81 -2.36 -7.34
C LEU A 61 -7.46 -2.84 -5.92
N ILE A 62 -6.40 -2.31 -5.31
CA ILE A 62 -6.01 -2.67 -3.93
C ILE A 62 -7.07 -2.19 -2.94
N SER A 63 -7.56 -0.96 -3.07
CA SER A 63 -8.66 -0.44 -2.24
C SER A 63 -9.92 -1.29 -2.39
N ALA A 64 -10.30 -1.61 -3.63
CA ALA A 64 -11.45 -2.44 -3.92
C ALA A 64 -11.29 -3.85 -3.34
N ALA A 65 -10.09 -4.42 -3.34
CA ALA A 65 -9.80 -5.70 -2.72
C ALA A 65 -9.89 -5.64 -1.18
N VAL A 66 -9.41 -4.57 -0.54
CA VAL A 66 -9.50 -4.40 0.93
C VAL A 66 -10.94 -4.18 1.39
N HIS A 67 -11.71 -3.39 0.64
CA HIS A 67 -13.13 -3.14 0.89
C HIS A 67 -14.05 -4.15 0.19
N SER A 68 -13.48 -5.22 -0.37
CA SER A 68 -14.22 -6.20 -1.18
C SER A 68 -15.20 -7.02 -0.36
N GLY A 69 -15.21 -6.92 0.97
CA GLY A 69 -16.19 -7.57 1.83
C GLY A 69 -17.54 -6.83 1.91
N ASP A 70 -17.63 -5.59 1.43
CA ASP A 70 -18.79 -4.74 1.64
C ASP A 70 -19.75 -4.73 0.44
N GLY A 71 -21.05 -4.63 0.73
CA GLY A 71 -22.10 -4.40 -0.27
C GLY A 71 -22.24 -5.50 -1.33
N ALA A 72 -22.81 -5.15 -2.50
CA ALA A 72 -23.09 -6.10 -3.58
C ALA A 72 -21.83 -6.75 -4.17
N LEU A 73 -20.68 -6.07 -4.11
CA LEU A 73 -19.40 -6.60 -4.56
C LEU A 73 -18.91 -7.73 -3.63
N GLY A 74 -19.03 -7.56 -2.31
CA GLY A 74 -18.66 -8.60 -1.36
C GLY A 74 -19.55 -9.83 -1.40
N GLU A 75 -20.85 -9.65 -1.63
CA GLU A 75 -21.75 -10.79 -1.86
C GLU A 75 -21.39 -11.56 -3.13
N ALA A 76 -20.99 -10.87 -4.20
CA ALA A 76 -20.53 -11.51 -5.43
C ALA A 76 -19.21 -12.28 -5.24
N LEU A 77 -18.33 -11.80 -4.36
CA LEU A 77 -17.03 -12.43 -4.05
C LEU A 77 -17.10 -13.51 -2.97
N ARG A 78 -18.25 -13.68 -2.31
CA ARG A 78 -18.47 -14.66 -1.23
C ARG A 78 -18.02 -16.09 -1.56
N PRO A 79 -18.25 -16.65 -2.77
CA PRO A 79 -17.76 -17.99 -3.11
C PRO A 79 -16.22 -18.10 -3.08
N PHE A 80 -15.52 -17.04 -3.46
CA PHE A 80 -14.06 -16.98 -3.46
C PHE A 80 -13.50 -16.95 -2.02
N PHE A 81 -14.09 -16.15 -1.14
CA PHE A 81 -13.71 -16.13 0.29
C PHE A 81 -13.92 -17.50 0.96
N ILE A 82 -15.03 -18.18 0.66
CA ILE A 82 -15.31 -19.53 1.20
C ILE A 82 -14.28 -20.55 0.72
N ASP A 83 -13.93 -20.53 -0.57
CA ASP A 83 -12.92 -21.43 -1.13
C ASP A 83 -11.53 -21.18 -0.51
N TYR A 84 -11.15 -19.91 -0.34
CA TYR A 84 -9.92 -19.53 0.32
C TYR A 84 -9.85 -20.06 1.77
N LEU A 85 -10.87 -19.83 2.58
CA LEU A 85 -10.90 -20.29 3.98
C LEU A 85 -10.93 -21.82 4.11
N ARG A 86 -11.56 -22.54 3.17
CA ARG A 86 -11.50 -24.01 3.12
C ARG A 86 -10.08 -24.53 2.87
N LYS A 87 -9.32 -23.84 2.02
CA LYS A 87 -7.91 -24.17 1.73
C LYS A 87 -6.98 -23.72 2.85
N HIS A 88 -7.38 -22.71 3.62
CA HIS A 88 -6.58 -22.09 4.69
C HIS A 88 -7.37 -22.03 6.02
N PRO A 89 -7.70 -23.17 6.66
CA PRO A 89 -8.58 -23.22 7.83
C PRO A 89 -8.00 -22.65 9.13
N ARG A 90 -6.79 -22.09 9.10
CA ARG A 90 -6.12 -21.42 10.22
C ARG A 90 -5.71 -19.97 9.90
N ALA A 91 -6.20 -19.43 8.78
CA ALA A 91 -6.03 -18.01 8.45
C ALA A 91 -6.84 -17.12 9.39
#